data_AF-A0ABD0PB52-F1
#
_entry.id   AF-A0ABD0PB52-F1
#
_cell.length_a   1.000
_cell.length_b   1.000
_cell.length_c   1.000
_cell.angle_alpha   90.00
_cell.angle_beta   90.00
_cell.angle_gamma   90.00
#
_symmetry.space_group_name_H-M   'P 1'
#
loop_
_entity.id
_entity.type
_entity.pdbx_description
1 polymer ?
#
loop_
_entity_poly.entity_id
_entity_poly.type
_entity_poly.pdbx_seq_one_letter_code
_entity_poly.pdbx_strand_id
1 'polypeptide(L)' 'DTLTLLLRKGLYTEGIFRRAGNARALREIKAQLNDGIEVDLKGQSVILLADLVK' A
#
# COMPACT_ATOMS: atom_id res chain seq x y z
N ASP A 1 9.41 -2.27 -5.45
CA ASP A 1 8.82 -0.92 -5.57
C ASP A 1 7.30 -0.94 -5.56
N THR A 2 6.69 -0.05 -4.76
CA THR A 2 5.23 0.07 -4.59
C THR A 2 4.50 0.35 -5.90
N LEU A 3 5.05 1.22 -6.75
CA LEU A 3 4.46 1.57 -8.04
C LEU A 3 4.41 0.37 -9.00
N THR A 4 5.44 -0.48 -9.01
CA THR A 4 5.43 -1.72 -9.80
C THR A 4 4.35 -2.70 -9.33
N LEU A 5 4.11 -2.80 -8.02
CA LEU A 5 3.04 -3.63 -7.47
C LEU A 5 1.66 -3.09 -7.85
N LEU A 6 1.47 -1.77 -7.80
CA LEU A 6 0.25 -1.11 -8.23
C LEU A 6 0.00 -1.28 -9.73
N LEU A 7 1.04 -1.19 -10.57
CA LEU A 7 0.91 -1.45 -12.00
C LEU A 7 0.49 -2.90 -12.27
N ARG A 8 1.06 -3.88 -11.56
CA ARG A 8 0.77 -5.30 -11.80
C ARG A 8 -0.59 -5.75 -11.26
N LYS A 9 -0.98 -5.26 -10.08
CA LYS A 9 -2.19 -5.75 -9.36
C LYS A 9 -3.31 -4.71 -9.27
N GLY A 10 -2.97 -3.42 -9.22
CA GLY A 10 -3.92 -2.32 -9.04
C GLY A 10 -4.84 -2.12 -10.24
N LEU A 11 -4.38 -2.37 -11.46
CA LEU A 11 -5.20 -2.26 -12.68
C LEU A 11 -6.42 -3.18 -12.69
N TYR A 12 -6.34 -4.33 -12.01
CA TYR A 12 -7.41 -5.31 -11.89
C TYR A 12 -8.18 -5.22 -10.58
N THR A 13 -7.88 -4.21 -9.74
CA THR A 13 -8.49 -4.05 -8.42
C THR A 13 -9.59 -2.99 -8.49
N GLU A 14 -10.84 -3.40 -8.33
CA GLU A 14 -11.96 -2.46 -8.34
C GLU A 14 -11.86 -1.43 -7.21
N GLY A 15 -12.02 -0.16 -7.57
CA GLY A 15 -11.98 0.94 -6.62
C GLY A 15 -10.58 1.22 -6.07
N ILE A 16 -9.52 0.82 -6.78
CA ILE A 16 -8.16 1.28 -6.51
C ILE A 16 -8.12 2.82 -6.41
N PHE A 17 -7.39 3.35 -5.44
CA PHE A 17 -7.36 4.78 -5.04
C PHE A 17 -8.67 5.37 -4.47
N ARG A 18 -9.84 4.80 -4.78
CA ARG A 18 -11.14 5.24 -4.25
C ARG A 18 -11.45 4.65 -2.88
N ARG A 19 -11.20 3.35 -2.69
CA ARG A 19 -11.45 2.63 -1.43
C ARG A 19 -10.36 2.97 -0.43
N ALA A 20 -10.75 3.20 0.82
CA ALA A 20 -9.80 3.32 1.91
C ALA A 20 -9.23 1.95 2.29
N GLY A 21 -7.92 1.91 2.50
CA GLY A 21 -7.21 0.80 3.11
C GLY A 21 -7.44 0.76 4.62
N ASN A 22 -6.89 -0.27 5.27
CA ASN A 22 -6.94 -0.38 6.72
C ASN A 22 -6.12 0.75 7.37
N ALA A 23 -6.79 1.68 8.07
CA ALA A 23 -6.15 2.85 8.67
C ALA A 23 -5.13 2.54 9.78
N ARG A 24 -5.24 1.40 10.45
CA ARG A 24 -4.22 0.95 11.42
C ARG A 24 -2.98 0.46 10.68
N ALA A 25 -3.15 -0.45 9.72
CA ALA A 25 -2.04 -0.98 8.93
C ALA A 25 -1.34 0.14 8.15
N LEU A 26 -2.08 1.13 7.64
CA LEU A 26 -1.51 2.27 6.92
C LEU A 26 -0.59 3.10 7.83
N ARG A 27 -1.01 3.34 9.08
CA ARG A 27 -0.20 4.06 10.06
C ARG A 27 1.04 3.28 10.46
N GLU A 28 0.91 1.99 10.71
CA GLU A 28 2.03 1.11 11.06
C GLU A 28 3.08 1.05 9.95
N ILE A 29 2.67 0.87 8.68
CA ILE A 29 3.58 0.86 7.54
C ILE A 29 4.25 2.23 7.36
N LYS A 30 3.49 3.33 7.45
CA LYS A 30 4.07 4.69 7.35
C LYS A 30 5.13 4.92 8.42
N ALA A 31 4.88 4.50 9.66
CA ALA A 31 5.86 4.60 10.75
C ALA A 31 7.13 3.78 10.45
N GLN A 32 6.98 2.51 10.07
CA GLN A 32 8.11 1.64 9.72
C GLN A 32 8.97 2.24 8.61
N LEU A 33 8.34 2.74 7.54
CA LEU A 33 9.06 3.36 6.43
C LEU A 33 9.78 4.65 6.86
N ASN A 34 9.17 5.46 7.73
CA ASN A 34 9.80 6.67 8.27
C ASN A 34 11.01 6.34 9.16
N ASP A 35 10.98 5.21 9.85
CA ASP A 35 12.09 4.72 10.68
C ASP A 35 13.17 3.98 9.85
N GLY A 36 13.00 3.91 8.53
CA GLY A 36 13.91 3.19 7.62
C GLY A 36 13.84 1.67 7.76
N ILE A 37 12.79 1.14 8.40
CA ILE A 37 12.57 -0.30 8.57
C ILE A 37 12.12 -0.89 7.24
N GLU A 38 12.71 -2.04 6.87
CA GLU A 38 12.30 -2.78 5.69
C GLU A 38 10.90 -3.38 5.87
N VAL A 39 9.99 -3.07 4.95
CA VAL A 39 8.61 -3.54 4.98
C VAL A 39 8.36 -4.46 3.79
N ASP A 40 7.81 -5.66 4.04
CA ASP A 40 7.34 -6.51 2.95
C ASP A 40 6.07 -5.92 2.31
N LEU A 41 6.26 -5.20 1.22
CA LEU A 41 5.17 -4.63 0.43
C LEU A 41 4.40 -5.67 -0.39
N LYS A 42 4.98 -6.84 -0.68
CA LYS A 42 4.33 -7.84 -1.55
C LYS A 42 3.19 -8.57 -0.83
N GLY A 43 3.33 -8.76 0.48
CA GLY A 43 2.30 -9.35 1.35
C GLY A 43 1.15 -8.40 1.71
N GLN A 44 1.29 -7.09 1.43
CA GLN A 44 0.25 -6.11 1.74
C GLN A 44 -0.88 -6.07 0.72
N SER A 45 -2.05 -5.64 1.17
CA SER A 45 -3.20 -5.39 0.29
C SER A 45 -2.90 -4.29 -0.72
N VAL A 46 -3.31 -4.49 -1.98
CA VAL A 46 -3.12 -3.51 -3.06
C VAL A 46 -3.87 -2.20 -2.78
N ILE A 47 -5.03 -2.26 -2.11
CA ILE A 47 -5.75 -1.07 -1.66
C ILE A 47 -4.94 -0.30 -0.60
N LEU A 48 -4.28 -1.02 0.31
CA LEU A 48 -3.43 -0.39 1.33
C LEU A 48 -2.21 0.28 0.69
N LEU A 49 -1.57 -0.38 -0.29
CA LEU A 49 -0.46 0.19 -1.04
C LEU A 49 -0.89 1.41 -1.87
N ALA A 50 -2.12 1.42 -2.40
CA ALA A 50 -2.67 2.58 -3.10
C ALA A 50 -2.92 3.75 -2.15
N ASP A 51 -3.41 3.47 -0.94
CA ASP A 51 -3.57 4.46 0.13
C ASP A 51 -2.23 5.00 0.65
N LEU A 52 -1.17 4.21 0.59
CA LEU A 52 0.16 4.62 1.01
C LEU A 52 0.78 5.69 0.09
N VAL A 53 0.46 5.65 -1.21
CA VAL A 53 1.00 6.56 -2.22
C VAL A 53 0.09 7.76 -2.54
N LYS A 54 -1.09 7.85 -1.89
CA LYS A 54 -1.94 9.04 -1.93
C LYS A 54 -1.42 10.10 -0.97
#